data_AF-A0A523W4G6-F1
#
_entry.id   AF-A0A523W4G6-F1
#
_cell.length_a   1.000
_cell.length_b   1.000
_cell.length_c   1.000
_cell.angle_alpha   90.00
_cell.angle_beta   90.00
_cell.angle_gamma   90.00
#
_symmetry.space_group_name_H-M   'P 1'
#
loop_
_entity.id
_entity.type
_entity.pdbx_description
1 polymer ?
#
loop_
_entity_poly.entity_id
_entity_poly.type
_entity_poly.pdbx_seq_one_letter_code
_entity_poly.pdbx_strand_id
1 'polypeptide(L)'
;MMSKQEKHWIRPIGIPFTLTVLFSAILLTGFDLLGARQFSKELSFRASTLPDLSGLAWITEDLFLAVHDAKNPEEIDLPRVSLLHLPRGLDGIRWESLKLKFPGQKSSDFESAAAIPGTGQVLLVESTEEQNEKPFSRRIFLAELLRDGLKIVDVKEWPIKTKNVEGTAVARIGERLVFIYAERAVGEENTEIRFADVELQPLKIGSFKNAGTFTSPDPTGENARPVSAMDVDSTGVVYVASAEDPGDDNGPFRSAVYTIGVVTLKNGEPKVVLDHEPTQLAVLDGLKVESIAVREQPGKGLEIFVGLDDENYGGTMRPIPLRP
;
A
#
# COMPACT_ATOMS: atom_id res chain seq x y z
N MET A 1 32.80 -56.76 32.89
CA MET A 1 31.62 -56.20 33.58
C MET A 1 31.00 -57.31 34.42
N MET A 2 30.52 -57.02 35.63
CA MET A 2 30.14 -57.91 36.75
C MET A 2 31.19 -58.03 37.87
N SER A 3 31.03 -57.20 38.89
CA SER A 3 31.47 -57.47 40.27
C SER A 3 30.24 -57.58 41.18
N LYS A 4 30.40 -58.30 42.30
CA LYS A 4 29.34 -58.57 43.28
C LYS A 4 29.03 -57.34 44.13
N GLN A 5 27.79 -57.23 44.65
CA GLN A 5 27.55 -57.40 46.10
C GLN A 5 26.05 -57.42 46.47
N GLU A 6 25.69 -58.35 47.35
CA GLU A 6 24.43 -58.36 48.12
C GLU A 6 24.61 -57.61 49.44
N LYS A 7 23.51 -57.12 50.04
CA LYS A 7 23.23 -57.27 51.49
C LYS A 7 21.78 -56.92 51.87
N HIS A 8 21.36 -57.43 53.03
CA HIS A 8 19.97 -57.58 53.49
C HIS A 8 19.48 -56.51 54.51
N TRP A 9 18.16 -56.56 54.75
CA TRP A 9 17.30 -56.14 55.90
C TRP A 9 17.98 -55.84 57.27
N ILE A 10 17.37 -55.13 58.24
CA ILE A 10 15.92 -54.85 58.47
C ILE A 10 15.63 -53.48 59.18
N ARG A 11 14.46 -53.35 59.81
CA ARG A 11 13.80 -52.19 60.47
C ARG A 11 14.24 -51.94 61.94
N PRO A 12 13.70 -50.89 62.59
CA PRO A 12 12.68 -51.16 63.64
C PRO A 12 11.36 -50.34 63.53
N ILE A 13 10.43 -50.54 64.46
CA ILE A 13 9.04 -50.06 64.50
C ILE A 13 8.77 -49.24 65.77
N GLY A 14 7.90 -48.22 65.73
CA GLY A 14 7.34 -47.54 66.91
C GLY A 14 6.15 -46.61 66.61
N ILE A 15 5.02 -46.80 67.31
CA ILE A 15 3.70 -46.12 67.24
C ILE A 15 3.17 -46.15 68.70
N PRO A 16 2.54 -45.12 69.34
CA PRO A 16 1.20 -44.61 68.94
C PRO A 16 0.73 -43.17 69.31
N PHE A 17 -0.34 -42.76 68.60
CA PHE A 17 -1.51 -41.93 68.98
C PHE A 17 -1.43 -40.73 69.95
N THR A 18 -2.00 -39.61 69.50
CA THR A 18 -3.22 -39.02 70.10
C THR A 18 -4.04 -38.28 69.02
N LEU A 19 -5.36 -38.17 69.22
CA LEU A 19 -6.31 -37.62 68.24
C LEU A 19 -7.36 -36.77 68.97
N THR A 20 -7.48 -35.49 68.62
CA THR A 20 -8.69 -34.69 68.93
C THR A 20 -8.93 -33.67 67.81
N VAL A 21 -10.16 -33.63 67.31
CA VAL A 21 -10.64 -32.68 66.28
C VAL A 21 -11.30 -31.49 66.97
N LEU A 22 -11.15 -30.29 66.41
CA LEU A 22 -12.12 -29.21 66.64
C LEU A 22 -12.30 -28.34 65.39
N PHE A 23 -13.54 -28.34 64.89
CA PHE A 23 -14.01 -27.48 63.80
C PHE A 23 -14.22 -26.05 64.32
N SER A 24 -13.85 -25.06 63.51
CA SER A 24 -14.44 -23.72 63.53
C SER A 24 -14.47 -23.17 62.12
N ALA A 25 -15.64 -23.22 61.48
CA ALA A 25 -15.86 -22.58 60.20
C ALA A 25 -16.11 -21.08 60.39
N ILE A 26 -15.52 -20.25 59.53
CA ILE A 26 -15.98 -18.88 59.27
C ILE A 26 -16.47 -18.87 57.82
N LEU A 27 -17.71 -18.42 57.63
CA LEU A 27 -18.43 -18.43 56.35
C LEU A 27 -19.23 -17.12 56.29
N LEU A 28 -19.46 -16.61 55.06
CA LEU A 28 -20.15 -15.34 54.70
C LEU A 28 -19.25 -14.10 54.85
N THR A 29 -19.08 -13.19 53.88
CA THR A 29 -19.60 -12.99 52.49
C THR A 29 -18.52 -12.22 51.70
N GLY A 30 -18.40 -12.18 50.37
CA GLY A 30 -19.17 -12.73 49.24
C GLY A 30 -18.87 -11.88 47.99
N PHE A 31 -18.92 -12.45 46.77
CA PHE A 31 -18.57 -11.81 45.46
C PHE A 31 -17.07 -11.39 45.34
N ASP A 32 -16.37 -11.54 44.21
CA ASP A 32 -16.80 -11.81 42.82
C ASP A 32 -16.14 -13.04 42.18
N LEU A 33 -16.89 -13.68 41.27
CA LEU A 33 -16.42 -14.74 40.38
C LEU A 33 -16.64 -14.28 38.93
N LEU A 34 -15.69 -13.53 38.35
CA LEU A 34 -15.69 -13.24 36.91
C LEU A 34 -14.32 -12.74 36.40
N GLY A 35 -13.67 -13.57 35.58
CA GLY A 35 -12.93 -13.10 34.41
C GLY A 35 -11.71 -12.21 34.60
N ALA A 36 -10.62 -12.76 35.14
CA ALA A 36 -9.28 -12.38 34.66
C ALA A 36 -9.11 -12.93 33.22
N ARG A 37 -9.84 -12.36 32.26
CA ARG A 37 -9.59 -12.58 30.83
C ARG A 37 -8.16 -12.10 30.56
N GLN A 38 -7.36 -13.00 30.01
CA GLN A 38 -6.32 -12.76 29.02
C GLN A 38 -6.19 -11.27 28.67
N PHE A 39 -5.15 -10.62 29.20
CA PHE A 39 -4.89 -9.20 28.95
C PHE A 39 -4.98 -8.95 27.45
N SER A 40 -5.72 -7.91 27.10
CA SER A 40 -6.06 -7.59 25.71
C SER A 40 -4.81 -7.60 24.83
N LYS A 41 -4.94 -8.23 23.65
CA LYS A 41 -4.13 -7.90 22.48
C LYS A 41 -4.00 -6.38 22.45
N GLU A 42 -2.79 -5.84 22.58
CA GLU A 42 -2.61 -4.39 22.57
C GLU A 42 -3.27 -3.84 21.31
N LEU A 43 -4.29 -3.01 21.48
CA LEU A 43 -4.66 -2.11 20.40
C LEU A 43 -3.49 -1.13 20.33
N SER A 44 -2.60 -1.34 19.38
CA SER A 44 -1.75 -0.26 18.90
C SER A 44 -2.69 0.87 18.48
N PHE A 45 -2.68 1.95 19.23
CA PHE A 45 -3.37 3.17 18.85
C PHE A 45 -2.59 3.78 17.69
N ARG A 46 -2.81 3.27 16.46
CA ARG A 46 -2.37 3.95 15.23
C ARG A 46 -2.88 5.39 15.29
N ALA A 47 -2.02 6.35 14.97
CA ALA A 47 -2.36 7.78 15.04
C ALA A 47 -3.49 8.13 14.04
N SER A 48 -3.54 7.41 12.93
CA SER A 48 -4.65 7.40 11.97
C SER A 48 -5.47 6.10 12.04
N THR A 49 -6.77 6.18 11.75
CA THR A 49 -7.59 4.97 11.49
C THR A 49 -7.56 4.55 10.02
N LEU A 50 -7.12 5.46 9.12
CA LEU A 50 -6.91 5.16 7.71
C LEU A 50 -5.62 4.30 7.61
N PRO A 51 -5.64 3.17 6.88
CA PRO A 51 -4.43 2.44 6.55
C PRO A 51 -3.45 3.31 5.75
N ASP A 52 -2.21 2.84 5.65
CA ASP A 52 -1.26 3.08 4.55
C ASP A 52 -1.93 3.38 3.19
N LEU A 53 -1.28 4.17 2.34
CA LEU A 53 -1.80 4.53 1.02
C LEU A 53 -0.76 4.27 -0.08
N SER A 54 -0.54 3.00 -0.39
CA SER A 54 0.36 2.50 -1.43
C SER A 54 -0.15 2.75 -2.86
N GLY A 55 -1.32 3.35 -3.04
CA GLY A 55 -1.81 3.80 -4.35
C GLY A 55 -3.12 4.57 -4.23
N LEU A 56 -3.32 5.57 -5.09
CA LEU A 56 -4.44 6.50 -5.01
C LEU A 56 -4.92 6.86 -6.42
N ALA A 57 -6.23 6.83 -6.63
CA ALA A 57 -6.87 7.18 -7.90
C ALA A 57 -8.03 8.15 -7.65
N TRP A 58 -8.01 9.32 -8.29
CA TRP A 58 -9.18 10.20 -8.30
C TRP A 58 -10.29 9.59 -9.16
N ILE A 59 -11.51 9.53 -8.63
CA ILE A 59 -12.67 8.94 -9.30
C ILE A 59 -13.58 10.03 -9.84
N THR A 60 -14.07 10.89 -8.95
CA THR A 60 -14.97 12.00 -9.27
C THR A 60 -15.12 12.90 -8.06
N GLU A 61 -15.41 14.18 -8.26
CA GLU A 61 -15.64 15.16 -7.20
C GLU A 61 -14.61 15.07 -6.04
N ASP A 62 -15.08 14.75 -4.84
CA ASP A 62 -14.31 14.58 -3.60
C ASP A 62 -14.04 13.09 -3.27
N LEU A 63 -14.28 12.17 -4.21
CA LEU A 63 -14.14 10.72 -4.07
C LEU A 63 -12.86 10.22 -4.73
N PHE A 64 -12.08 9.47 -3.96
CA PHE A 64 -10.86 8.78 -4.37
C PHE A 64 -10.99 7.30 -4.05
N LEU A 65 -10.28 6.46 -4.79
CA LEU A 65 -10.03 5.06 -4.47
C LEU A 65 -8.59 4.94 -4.01
N ALA A 66 -8.35 4.31 -2.86
CA ALA A 66 -7.01 3.95 -2.42
C ALA A 66 -6.83 2.44 -2.47
N VAL A 67 -5.59 2.00 -2.70
CA VAL A 67 -5.15 0.63 -2.45
C VAL A 67 -4.18 0.60 -1.26
N HIS A 68 -4.06 -0.59 -0.68
CA HIS A 68 -3.30 -0.87 0.52
C HIS A 68 -2.48 -2.13 0.25
N ASP A 69 -1.20 -2.08 0.53
CA ASP A 69 -0.43 -3.29 0.73
C ASP A 69 -0.80 -3.91 2.09
N ALA A 70 -0.55 -5.19 2.24
CA ALA A 70 -0.77 -5.92 3.48
C ALA A 70 -0.17 -7.32 3.29
N LYS A 71 1.16 -7.29 3.31
CA LYS A 71 2.10 -8.33 2.91
C LYS A 71 2.27 -9.41 3.97
N ASN A 72 1.92 -9.12 5.24
CA ASN A 72 2.14 -9.97 6.40
C ASN A 72 0.93 -10.86 6.75
N PRO A 73 1.12 -12.05 7.34
CA PRO A 73 0.02 -12.97 7.68
C PRO A 73 -1.06 -12.39 8.60
N GLU A 74 -0.66 -11.52 9.54
CA GLU A 74 -1.52 -10.79 10.48
C GLU A 74 -2.38 -9.71 9.81
N GLU A 75 -2.04 -9.31 8.58
CA GLU A 75 -2.74 -8.29 7.79
C GLU A 75 -3.74 -8.92 6.78
N ILE A 76 -4.00 -10.22 6.91
CA ILE A 76 -4.95 -10.94 6.06
C ILE A 76 -6.37 -10.34 6.09
N ASP A 77 -6.77 -9.78 7.24
CA ASP A 77 -8.06 -9.13 7.46
C ASP A 77 -8.04 -7.61 7.20
N LEU A 78 -6.87 -7.00 6.95
CA LEU A 78 -6.80 -5.60 6.54
C LEU A 78 -7.51 -5.39 5.19
N PRO A 79 -7.96 -4.14 4.90
CA PRO A 79 -8.42 -3.78 3.56
C PRO A 79 -7.35 -4.05 2.50
N ARG A 80 -7.77 -4.02 1.23
CA ARG A 80 -6.88 -3.95 0.06
C ARG A 80 -7.26 -2.80 -0.86
N VAL A 81 -8.51 -2.36 -0.75
CA VAL A 81 -9.04 -1.17 -1.42
C VAL A 81 -9.98 -0.47 -0.45
N SER A 82 -9.95 0.86 -0.46
CA SER A 82 -10.91 1.71 0.24
C SER A 82 -11.40 2.83 -0.66
N LEU A 83 -12.59 3.36 -0.38
CA LEU A 83 -13.03 4.65 -0.89
C LEU A 83 -12.72 5.72 0.14
N LEU A 84 -12.16 6.85 -0.32
CA LEU A 84 -11.80 8.01 0.49
C LEU A 84 -12.62 9.22 0.03
N HIS A 85 -13.18 9.94 1.01
CA HIS A 85 -13.88 11.19 0.79
C HIS A 85 -13.15 12.35 1.47
N LEU A 86 -12.94 13.45 0.73
CA LEU A 86 -12.34 14.66 1.31
C LEU A 86 -13.13 15.20 2.51
N PRO A 87 -12.45 15.84 3.48
CA PRO A 87 -13.08 16.47 4.62
C PRO A 87 -14.11 17.52 4.21
N ARG A 88 -15.27 17.49 4.88
CA ARG A 88 -16.30 18.54 4.83
C ARG A 88 -16.44 19.30 6.16
N GLY A 89 -15.52 19.03 7.10
CA GLY A 89 -15.56 19.49 8.48
C GLY A 89 -14.35 18.96 9.26
N LEU A 90 -14.43 18.99 10.58
CA LEU A 90 -13.32 18.64 11.49
C LEU A 90 -13.03 17.14 11.60
N ASP A 91 -13.92 16.28 11.07
CA ASP A 91 -13.78 14.81 11.14
C ASP A 91 -12.66 14.24 10.24
N GLY A 92 -12.00 15.09 9.44
CA GLY A 92 -10.92 14.68 8.54
C GLY A 92 -11.41 13.89 7.33
N ILE A 93 -10.53 13.05 6.78
CA ILE A 93 -10.87 12.14 5.68
C ILE A 93 -11.79 11.05 6.21
N ARG A 94 -12.92 10.86 5.54
CA ARG A 94 -13.80 9.72 5.77
C ARG A 94 -13.42 8.63 4.79
N TRP A 95 -13.35 7.39 5.24
CA TRP A 95 -12.98 6.26 4.39
C TRP A 95 -13.86 5.03 4.68
N GLU A 96 -14.01 4.16 3.69
CA GLU A 96 -14.68 2.86 3.84
C GLU A 96 -13.94 1.75 3.10
N SER A 97 -13.77 0.60 3.76
CA SER A 97 -13.15 -0.59 3.16
C SER A 97 -14.09 -1.26 2.15
N LEU A 98 -13.56 -1.59 0.97
CA LEU A 98 -14.29 -2.34 -0.05
C LEU A 98 -13.98 -3.85 0.02
N LYS A 99 -15.05 -4.66 -0.02
CA LYS A 99 -14.96 -6.13 -0.05
C LYS A 99 -14.90 -6.64 -1.48
N LEU A 100 -13.70 -6.75 -2.03
CA LEU A 100 -13.46 -7.28 -3.37
C LEU A 100 -13.60 -8.81 -3.44
N LYS A 101 -14.16 -9.30 -4.55
CA LYS A 101 -14.11 -10.72 -4.95
C LYS A 101 -12.99 -10.90 -5.96
N PHE A 102 -11.88 -11.48 -5.53
CA PHE A 102 -10.72 -11.71 -6.39
C PHE A 102 -10.93 -12.94 -7.30
N PRO A 103 -10.53 -12.87 -8.59
CA PRO A 103 -10.35 -14.06 -9.40
C PRO A 103 -9.10 -14.83 -8.92
N GLY A 104 -9.32 -15.94 -8.24
CA GLY A 104 -8.24 -16.73 -7.61
C GLY A 104 -7.82 -16.19 -6.24
N GLN A 105 -6.52 -16.17 -5.96
CA GLN A 105 -6.00 -15.74 -4.66
C GLN A 105 -6.18 -14.23 -4.43
N LYS A 106 -6.58 -13.83 -3.21
CA LYS A 106 -6.63 -12.43 -2.75
C LYS A 106 -5.27 -11.75 -2.97
N SER A 107 -5.25 -10.49 -3.42
CA SER A 107 -4.01 -9.69 -3.39
C SER A 107 -3.51 -9.52 -1.96
N SER A 108 -2.20 -9.56 -1.76
CA SER A 108 -1.50 -9.18 -0.53
C SER A 108 -0.71 -7.88 -0.67
N ASP A 109 -0.63 -7.33 -1.88
CA ASP A 109 0.51 -6.51 -2.29
C ASP A 109 0.09 -5.62 -3.47
N PHE A 110 -0.69 -4.57 -3.18
CA PHE A 110 -1.08 -3.57 -4.17
C PHE A 110 -0.27 -2.29 -3.96
N GLU A 111 0.77 -2.09 -4.77
CA GLU A 111 1.64 -0.90 -4.70
C GLU A 111 1.22 0.20 -5.70
N SER A 112 0.05 0.11 -6.35
CA SER A 112 -0.42 1.18 -7.24
C SER A 112 -1.89 1.07 -7.67
N ALA A 113 -2.50 2.21 -7.98
CA ALA A 113 -3.85 2.32 -8.54
C ALA A 113 -3.92 3.40 -9.63
N ALA A 114 -4.07 3.00 -10.89
CA ALA A 114 -4.13 3.92 -12.03
C ALA A 114 -5.57 4.11 -12.53
N ALA A 115 -6.12 5.32 -12.42
CA ALA A 115 -7.43 5.65 -12.98
C ALA A 115 -7.42 5.53 -14.52
N ILE A 116 -8.52 5.09 -15.12
CA ILE A 116 -8.71 5.10 -16.59
C ILE A 116 -9.47 6.38 -16.98
N PRO A 117 -8.83 7.38 -17.63
CA PRO A 117 -9.45 8.68 -17.88
C PRO A 117 -10.74 8.59 -18.68
N GLY A 118 -11.76 9.34 -18.26
CA GLY A 118 -13.08 9.37 -18.90
C GLY A 118 -13.93 8.11 -18.68
N THR A 119 -13.62 7.29 -17.68
CA THR A 119 -14.39 6.09 -17.31
C THR A 119 -14.56 5.98 -15.79
N GLY A 120 -15.31 4.97 -15.32
CA GLY A 120 -15.35 4.57 -13.91
C GLY A 120 -14.43 3.39 -13.58
N GLN A 121 -13.38 3.16 -14.37
CA GLN A 121 -12.48 2.01 -14.25
C GLN A 121 -11.10 2.39 -13.70
N VAL A 122 -10.45 1.45 -13.02
CA VAL A 122 -9.12 1.61 -12.41
C VAL A 122 -8.32 0.33 -12.64
N LEU A 123 -7.02 0.44 -12.90
CA LEU A 123 -6.08 -0.67 -12.81
C LEU A 123 -5.53 -0.75 -11.38
N LEU A 124 -5.76 -1.87 -10.70
CA LEU A 124 -5.12 -2.19 -9.42
C LEU A 124 -3.89 -3.05 -9.72
N VAL A 125 -2.71 -2.62 -9.28
CA VAL A 125 -1.45 -3.20 -9.71
C VAL A 125 -0.76 -3.89 -8.55
N GLU A 126 -0.44 -5.17 -8.73
CA GLU A 126 0.43 -5.90 -7.81
C GLU A 126 1.90 -5.82 -8.18
N SER A 127 2.71 -5.94 -7.13
CA SER A 127 4.16 -5.88 -7.16
C SER A 127 4.78 -7.02 -6.36
N THR A 128 6.09 -7.25 -6.55
CA THR A 128 6.85 -8.22 -5.76
C THR A 128 8.36 -8.12 -5.94
N GLU A 129 9.09 -8.61 -4.94
CA GLU A 129 10.50 -9.00 -5.05
C GLU A 129 10.68 -10.50 -5.35
N GLU A 130 9.86 -11.36 -4.75
CA GLU A 130 10.19 -12.79 -4.60
C GLU A 130 9.15 -13.75 -5.23
N GLN A 131 9.37 -14.05 -6.52
CA GLN A 131 8.54 -14.96 -7.31
C GLN A 131 8.47 -16.40 -6.77
N ASN A 132 9.46 -16.82 -5.99
CA ASN A 132 9.54 -18.18 -5.43
C ASN A 132 8.61 -18.36 -4.22
N GLU A 133 8.31 -17.30 -3.47
CA GLU A 133 7.48 -17.35 -2.26
C GLU A 133 6.04 -16.88 -2.53
N LYS A 134 5.87 -15.91 -3.44
CA LYS A 134 4.56 -15.33 -3.81
C LYS A 134 4.28 -15.50 -5.31
N PRO A 135 3.93 -16.70 -5.82
CA PRO A 135 3.81 -16.98 -7.26
C PRO A 135 2.67 -16.23 -8.00
N PHE A 136 1.82 -15.49 -7.29
CA PHE A 136 0.69 -14.75 -7.86
C PHE A 136 0.84 -13.22 -7.85
N SER A 137 1.93 -12.68 -7.33
CA SER A 137 2.14 -11.25 -7.00
C SER A 137 2.54 -10.37 -8.19
N ARG A 138 2.04 -10.69 -9.39
CA ARG A 138 2.42 -10.02 -10.65
C ARG A 138 1.21 -9.79 -11.55
N ARG A 139 0.06 -9.43 -10.96
CA ARG A 139 -1.21 -9.21 -11.66
C ARG A 139 -1.57 -7.72 -11.71
N ILE A 140 -2.20 -7.36 -12.82
CA ILE A 140 -2.90 -6.10 -13.04
C ILE A 140 -4.38 -6.46 -13.13
N PHE A 141 -5.20 -5.91 -12.25
CA PHE A 141 -6.65 -6.13 -12.25
C PHE A 141 -7.34 -4.91 -12.85
N LEU A 142 -8.18 -5.12 -13.86
CA LEU A 142 -9.12 -4.08 -14.28
C LEU A 142 -10.34 -4.16 -13.35
N ALA A 143 -10.58 -3.08 -12.63
CA ALA A 143 -11.71 -2.92 -11.75
C ALA A 143 -12.66 -1.83 -12.26
N GLU A 144 -13.96 -2.00 -12.01
CA GLU A 144 -15.04 -1.07 -12.36
C GLU A 144 -15.77 -0.66 -11.09
N LEU A 145 -15.93 0.65 -10.88
CA LEU A 145 -16.70 1.19 -9.77
C LEU A 145 -18.19 1.15 -10.08
N LEU A 146 -18.94 0.48 -9.22
CA LEU A 146 -20.38 0.36 -9.24
C LEU A 146 -20.99 1.24 -8.13
N ARG A 147 -22.32 1.36 -8.10
CA ARG A 147 -23.03 2.18 -7.10
C ARG A 147 -22.87 1.69 -5.65
N ASP A 148 -22.53 0.41 -5.48
CA ASP A 148 -22.51 -0.33 -4.22
C ASP A 148 -21.14 -0.98 -3.91
N GLY A 149 -20.10 -0.60 -4.65
CA GLY A 149 -18.72 -1.05 -4.41
C GLY A 149 -17.89 -1.19 -5.68
N LEU A 150 -16.76 -1.89 -5.58
CA LEU A 150 -15.85 -2.12 -6.70
C LEU A 150 -15.89 -3.58 -7.15
N LYS A 151 -15.94 -3.81 -8.46
CA LYS A 151 -15.92 -5.14 -9.08
C LYS A 151 -14.68 -5.30 -9.94
N ILE A 152 -13.88 -6.35 -9.69
CA ILE A 152 -12.87 -6.81 -10.66
C ILE A 152 -13.60 -7.39 -11.87
N VAL A 153 -13.29 -6.88 -13.07
CA VAL A 153 -13.90 -7.29 -14.35
C VAL A 153 -12.95 -8.05 -15.25
N ASP A 154 -11.63 -7.84 -15.13
CA ASP A 154 -10.60 -8.61 -15.83
C ASP A 154 -9.30 -8.67 -15.00
N VAL A 155 -8.41 -9.61 -15.31
CA VAL A 155 -7.09 -9.75 -14.67
C VAL A 155 -6.05 -10.21 -15.68
N LYS A 156 -4.86 -9.59 -15.64
CA LYS A 156 -3.76 -9.93 -16.53
C LYS A 156 -2.44 -9.98 -15.77
N GLU A 157 -1.60 -10.97 -16.04
CA GLU A 157 -0.21 -10.96 -15.57
C GLU A 157 0.62 -9.94 -16.37
N TRP A 158 1.63 -9.36 -15.73
CA TRP A 158 2.63 -8.51 -16.41
C TRP A 158 3.24 -9.24 -17.63
N PRO A 159 3.23 -8.67 -18.84
CA PRO A 159 3.73 -9.32 -20.06
C PRO A 159 5.27 -9.43 -20.13
N ILE A 160 5.96 -8.97 -19.09
CA ILE A 160 7.42 -8.92 -18.94
C ILE A 160 7.77 -9.34 -17.49
N LYS A 161 9.06 -9.40 -17.15
CA LYS A 161 9.49 -9.41 -15.74
C LYS A 161 9.48 -7.97 -15.19
N THR A 162 9.18 -7.86 -13.90
CA THR A 162 9.16 -6.63 -13.10
C THR A 162 9.65 -6.94 -11.69
N LYS A 163 10.17 -5.93 -11.00
CA LYS A 163 10.58 -5.94 -9.59
C LYS A 163 10.09 -4.63 -8.95
N ASN A 164 9.38 -4.68 -7.83
CA ASN A 164 8.94 -3.47 -7.09
C ASN A 164 8.39 -2.34 -7.97
N VAL A 165 7.35 -2.60 -8.75
CA VAL A 165 6.55 -1.51 -9.34
C VAL A 165 5.89 -0.73 -8.20
N GLU A 166 5.92 0.60 -8.28
CA GLU A 166 5.23 1.53 -7.36
C GLU A 166 4.51 2.64 -8.15
N GLY A 167 5.24 3.34 -9.02
CA GLY A 167 4.63 4.29 -9.95
C GLY A 167 3.90 3.58 -11.10
N THR A 168 2.57 3.71 -11.20
CA THR A 168 1.81 3.40 -12.42
C THR A 168 0.74 4.43 -12.75
N ALA A 169 0.48 4.66 -14.04
CA ALA A 169 -0.55 5.60 -14.50
C ALA A 169 -1.16 5.15 -15.84
N VAL A 170 -2.35 5.66 -16.18
CA VAL A 170 -2.93 5.52 -17.53
C VAL A 170 -3.31 6.88 -18.10
N ALA A 171 -2.62 7.27 -19.17
CA ALA A 171 -2.95 8.46 -19.93
C ALA A 171 -3.95 8.15 -21.05
N ARG A 172 -4.83 9.12 -21.38
CA ARG A 172 -5.65 9.08 -22.60
C ARG A 172 -5.18 10.17 -23.57
N ILE A 173 -4.58 9.78 -24.69
CA ILE A 173 -4.15 10.74 -25.73
C ILE A 173 -4.91 10.44 -27.02
N GLY A 174 -5.91 11.27 -27.30
CA GLY A 174 -6.93 10.99 -28.31
C GLY A 174 -7.72 9.71 -27.96
N GLU A 175 -7.90 8.84 -28.94
CA GLU A 175 -8.61 7.56 -28.74
C GLU A 175 -7.74 6.46 -28.08
N ARG A 176 -6.45 6.70 -27.86
CA ARG A 176 -5.54 5.71 -27.27
C ARG A 176 -5.43 5.86 -25.76
N LEU A 177 -5.33 4.72 -25.08
CA LEU A 177 -4.91 4.62 -23.69
C LEU A 177 -3.46 4.13 -23.64
N VAL A 178 -2.66 4.75 -22.77
CA VAL A 178 -1.23 4.46 -22.60
C VAL A 178 -0.99 4.15 -21.13
N PHE A 179 -0.66 2.90 -20.82
CA PHE A 179 -0.21 2.49 -19.49
C PHE A 179 1.27 2.80 -19.33
N ILE A 180 1.64 3.41 -18.21
CA ILE A 180 3.01 3.80 -17.86
C ILE A 180 3.34 3.20 -16.51
N TYR A 181 4.58 2.76 -16.34
CA TYR A 181 5.08 2.33 -15.03
C TYR A 181 6.57 2.65 -14.83
N ALA A 182 6.97 2.64 -13.56
CA ALA A 182 8.34 2.65 -13.10
C ALA A 182 8.53 1.67 -11.92
N GLU A 183 9.78 1.29 -11.65
CA GLU A 183 10.15 0.46 -10.50
C GLU A 183 10.77 1.33 -9.39
N ARG A 184 10.53 0.97 -8.13
CA ARG A 184 10.99 1.62 -6.87
C ARG A 184 12.44 2.08 -6.92
N ALA A 185 13.31 1.20 -7.43
CA ALA A 185 14.76 1.41 -7.57
C ALA A 185 15.46 1.93 -6.28
N VAL A 186 15.20 1.29 -5.12
CA VAL A 186 15.81 1.67 -3.83
C VAL A 186 17.32 1.77 -3.95
N GLY A 187 17.88 2.89 -3.49
CA GLY A 187 19.32 3.13 -3.41
C GLY A 187 19.98 3.51 -4.74
N GLU A 188 19.24 3.42 -5.85
CA GLU A 188 19.70 3.84 -7.17
C GLU A 188 19.37 5.32 -7.40
N GLU A 189 20.22 6.02 -8.16
CA GLU A 189 19.96 7.43 -8.50
C GLU A 189 18.77 7.60 -9.46
N ASN A 190 18.41 6.54 -10.20
CA ASN A 190 17.45 6.61 -11.30
C ASN A 190 16.66 5.32 -11.52
N THR A 191 15.52 5.43 -12.20
CA THR A 191 14.65 4.32 -12.62
C THR A 191 14.21 4.46 -14.09
N GLU A 192 13.91 3.35 -14.76
CA GLU A 192 13.39 3.37 -16.13
C GLU A 192 11.90 3.72 -16.17
N ILE A 193 11.51 4.71 -16.96
CA ILE A 193 10.10 4.99 -17.27
C ILE A 193 9.70 4.19 -18.51
N ARG A 194 8.69 3.32 -18.38
CA ARG A 194 8.29 2.39 -19.44
C ARG A 194 6.80 2.47 -19.72
N PHE A 195 6.41 2.31 -20.98
CA PHE A 195 5.02 2.53 -21.41
C PHE A 195 4.56 1.57 -22.52
N ALA A 196 3.27 1.31 -22.57
CA ALA A 196 2.61 0.48 -23.58
C ALA A 196 1.19 0.99 -23.90
N ASP A 197 0.69 0.74 -25.11
CA ASP A 197 -0.74 0.83 -25.38
C ASP A 197 -1.52 -0.15 -24.47
N VAL A 198 -2.71 0.24 -23.99
CA VAL A 198 -3.63 -0.63 -23.23
C VAL A 198 -5.01 -0.70 -23.88
N GLU A 199 -5.52 -1.92 -24.02
CA GLU A 199 -6.93 -2.21 -24.34
C GLU A 199 -7.64 -2.72 -23.08
N LEU A 200 -8.93 -2.42 -22.92
CA LEU A 200 -9.69 -2.76 -21.69
C LEU A 200 -10.75 -3.86 -21.89
N GLN A 201 -11.04 -4.25 -23.12
CA GLN A 201 -12.10 -5.22 -23.44
C GLN A 201 -11.64 -6.19 -24.55
N PRO A 202 -10.94 -7.29 -24.20
CA PRO A 202 -10.44 -7.65 -22.87
C PRO A 202 -9.21 -6.82 -22.47
N LEU A 203 -8.78 -6.92 -21.20
CA LEU A 203 -7.56 -6.28 -20.71
C LEU A 203 -6.33 -6.84 -21.44
N LYS A 204 -5.66 -5.96 -22.20
CA LYS A 204 -4.37 -6.26 -22.84
C LYS A 204 -3.41 -5.10 -22.61
N ILE A 205 -2.22 -5.42 -22.10
CA ILE A 205 -1.08 -4.52 -22.09
C ILE A 205 -0.21 -4.87 -23.29
N GLY A 206 0.15 -3.89 -24.11
CA GLY A 206 1.03 -4.06 -25.26
C GLY A 206 2.50 -4.31 -24.87
N SER A 207 3.38 -4.35 -25.88
CA SER A 207 4.83 -4.45 -25.64
C SER A 207 5.38 -3.15 -25.07
N PHE A 208 6.01 -3.21 -23.89
CA PHE A 208 6.61 -2.05 -23.24
C PHE A 208 7.78 -1.46 -24.01
N LYS A 209 7.62 -0.19 -24.40
CA LYS A 209 8.68 0.71 -24.87
C LYS A 209 9.36 1.36 -23.65
N ASN A 210 10.64 1.71 -23.77
CA ASN A 210 11.37 2.50 -22.76
C ASN A 210 11.37 3.98 -23.21
N ALA A 211 11.03 4.89 -22.29
CA ALA A 211 10.97 6.34 -22.53
C ALA A 211 12.31 7.06 -22.24
N GLY A 212 13.14 6.45 -21.39
CA GLY A 212 14.34 7.00 -20.77
C GLY A 212 14.38 6.68 -19.27
N THR A 213 15.42 7.16 -18.61
CA THR A 213 15.57 7.09 -17.14
C THR A 213 15.11 8.40 -16.50
N PHE A 214 14.37 8.30 -15.39
CA PHE A 214 14.13 9.42 -14.49
C PHE A 214 15.15 9.37 -13.34
N THR A 215 15.87 10.47 -13.12
CA THR A 215 16.77 10.66 -11.96
C THR A 215 16.06 11.58 -10.97
N SER A 216 15.90 11.12 -9.73
CA SER A 216 15.32 11.95 -8.66
C SER A 216 16.32 13.04 -8.24
N PRO A 217 15.96 14.33 -8.27
CA PRO A 217 16.82 15.38 -7.72
C PRO A 217 16.93 15.33 -6.18
N ASP A 218 15.87 14.89 -5.51
CA ASP A 218 15.74 14.80 -4.06
C ASP A 218 14.50 13.92 -3.71
N PRO A 219 14.56 13.02 -2.71
CA PRO A 219 15.75 12.56 -2.02
C PRO A 219 16.66 11.71 -2.93
N THR A 220 17.88 11.45 -2.43
CA THR A 220 18.93 10.62 -3.07
C THR A 220 19.72 9.86 -2.00
N GLY A 221 20.35 8.75 -2.37
CA GLY A 221 21.14 7.90 -1.46
C GLY A 221 20.56 6.49 -1.27
N GLU A 222 21.18 5.68 -0.43
CA GLU A 222 20.90 4.24 -0.25
C GLU A 222 19.44 3.91 0.09
N ASN A 223 18.75 4.85 0.74
CA ASN A 223 17.36 4.73 1.19
C ASN A 223 16.34 5.46 0.31
N ALA A 224 16.79 6.13 -0.75
CA ALA A 224 15.92 6.86 -1.67
C ALA A 224 15.25 5.92 -2.68
N ARG A 225 13.99 6.22 -3.00
CA ARG A 225 13.15 5.60 -4.02
C ARG A 225 12.92 6.66 -5.11
N PRO A 226 13.55 6.57 -6.29
CA PRO A 226 13.32 7.54 -7.35
C PRO A 226 11.87 7.65 -7.80
N VAL A 227 11.07 6.57 -7.75
CA VAL A 227 9.62 6.66 -7.98
C VAL A 227 8.88 5.79 -6.97
N SER A 228 8.20 6.43 -6.03
CA SER A 228 7.24 5.80 -5.10
C SER A 228 5.78 5.95 -5.54
N ALA A 229 5.47 6.90 -6.44
CA ALA A 229 4.13 7.04 -7.00
C ALA A 229 4.16 7.71 -8.38
N MET A 230 3.09 7.52 -9.19
CA MET A 230 2.94 8.17 -10.49
C MET A 230 1.46 8.44 -10.79
N ASP A 231 1.17 9.53 -11.49
CA ASP A 231 -0.14 9.76 -12.15
C ASP A 231 0.01 10.68 -13.38
N VAL A 232 -1.03 10.83 -14.21
CA VAL A 232 -1.01 11.64 -15.44
C VAL A 232 -2.28 12.47 -15.61
N ASP A 233 -2.14 13.75 -15.96
CA ASP A 233 -3.27 14.65 -16.24
C ASP A 233 -3.89 14.46 -17.65
N SER A 234 -5.02 15.13 -17.89
CA SER A 234 -5.71 15.12 -19.19
C SER A 234 -4.92 15.74 -20.35
N THR A 235 -3.86 16.50 -20.06
CA THR A 235 -2.94 17.07 -21.07
C THR A 235 -1.77 16.14 -21.38
N GLY A 236 -1.57 15.09 -20.57
CA GLY A 236 -0.52 14.09 -20.68
C GLY A 236 0.70 14.38 -19.80
N VAL A 237 0.70 15.39 -18.92
CA VAL A 237 1.84 15.65 -18.02
C VAL A 237 1.98 14.51 -17.02
N VAL A 238 3.20 13.97 -16.90
CA VAL A 238 3.52 12.86 -15.98
C VAL A 238 4.02 13.42 -14.66
N TYR A 239 3.33 13.05 -13.58
CA TYR A 239 3.67 13.40 -12.21
C TYR A 239 4.25 12.18 -11.49
N VAL A 240 5.28 12.38 -10.66
CA VAL A 240 5.80 11.33 -9.78
C VAL A 240 6.08 11.85 -8.38
N ALA A 241 6.04 10.94 -7.40
CA ALA A 241 6.65 11.13 -6.10
C ALA A 241 7.99 10.39 -6.05
N SER A 242 8.95 11.01 -5.37
CA SER A 242 10.17 10.36 -4.87
C SER A 242 10.11 10.36 -3.35
N ALA A 243 10.58 9.30 -2.69
CA ALA A 243 10.53 9.14 -1.23
C ALA A 243 11.85 8.59 -0.66
N GLU A 244 12.16 8.89 0.59
CA GLU A 244 13.25 8.32 1.36
C GLU A 244 12.70 7.72 2.65
N ASP A 245 13.11 6.49 2.89
CA ASP A 245 12.68 5.67 4.00
C ASP A 245 13.91 5.27 4.82
N PRO A 246 14.11 5.80 6.05
CA PRO A 246 15.30 5.50 6.84
C PRO A 246 15.42 4.02 7.26
N GLY A 247 14.39 3.20 7.02
CA GLY A 247 14.41 1.75 7.29
C GLY A 247 14.20 1.40 8.76
N ASP A 248 13.63 2.31 9.54
CA ASP A 248 13.27 2.12 10.95
C ASP A 248 11.76 2.21 11.22
N ASP A 249 10.94 2.37 10.17
CA ASP A 249 9.48 2.52 10.19
C ASP A 249 8.96 3.67 11.08
N ASN A 250 9.84 4.58 11.52
CA ASN A 250 9.55 5.68 12.44
C ASN A 250 9.94 7.06 11.88
N GLY A 251 10.76 7.10 10.83
CA GLY A 251 11.15 8.33 10.16
C GLY A 251 12.22 9.14 10.94
N PRO A 252 12.39 10.44 10.64
CA PRO A 252 11.59 11.24 9.72
C PRO A 252 11.81 10.81 8.27
N PHE A 253 10.71 10.66 7.54
CA PHE A 253 10.73 10.43 6.10
C PHE A 253 11.01 11.73 5.34
N ARG A 254 11.32 11.63 4.04
CA ARG A 254 11.44 12.79 3.14
C ARG A 254 10.84 12.43 1.79
N SER A 255 9.96 13.27 1.26
CA SER A 255 9.41 13.08 -0.09
C SER A 255 9.44 14.35 -0.92
N ALA A 256 9.42 14.21 -2.23
CA ALA A 256 9.24 15.31 -3.17
C ALA A 256 8.34 14.90 -4.34
N VAL A 257 7.71 15.87 -4.99
CA VAL A 257 6.78 15.65 -6.10
C VAL A 257 7.23 16.46 -7.31
N TYR A 258 7.24 15.82 -8.48
CA TYR A 258 7.80 16.35 -9.73
C TYR A 258 6.83 16.22 -10.90
N THR A 259 6.93 17.10 -11.89
CA THR A 259 6.63 16.73 -13.29
C THR A 259 7.90 16.24 -13.97
N ILE A 260 7.81 15.17 -14.75
CA ILE A 260 8.99 14.51 -15.35
C ILE A 260 8.94 14.38 -16.87
N GLY A 261 7.88 14.87 -17.49
CA GLY A 261 7.68 14.80 -18.94
C GLY A 261 6.22 14.74 -19.34
N VAL A 262 5.99 14.34 -20.59
CA VAL A 262 4.66 14.33 -21.22
C VAL A 262 4.41 13.08 -22.06
N VAL A 263 3.19 12.55 -21.99
CA VAL A 263 2.64 11.54 -22.88
C VAL A 263 2.03 12.22 -24.10
N THR A 264 2.46 11.83 -25.29
CA THR A 264 2.02 12.48 -26.53
C THR A 264 1.92 11.49 -27.69
N LEU A 265 1.40 11.92 -28.83
CA LEU A 265 1.43 11.17 -30.07
C LEU A 265 2.53 11.71 -30.98
N LYS A 266 3.51 10.87 -31.31
CA LYS A 266 4.50 11.15 -32.35
C LYS A 266 4.19 10.29 -33.58
N ASN A 267 3.88 10.93 -34.70
CA ASN A 267 3.50 10.27 -35.96
C ASN A 267 2.31 9.28 -35.81
N GLY A 268 1.38 9.53 -34.88
CA GLY A 268 0.22 8.67 -34.62
C GLY A 268 0.47 7.48 -33.67
N GLU A 269 1.70 7.32 -33.16
CA GLU A 269 2.04 6.37 -32.10
C GLU A 269 2.21 7.08 -30.74
N PRO A 270 1.82 6.43 -29.62
CA PRO A 270 2.18 6.89 -28.29
C PRO A 270 3.69 7.02 -28.10
N LYS A 271 4.07 8.09 -27.43
CA LYS A 271 5.41 8.31 -26.89
C LYS A 271 5.32 9.03 -25.55
N VAL A 272 6.04 8.53 -24.54
CA VAL A 272 6.42 9.34 -23.37
C VAL A 272 7.72 10.07 -23.71
N VAL A 273 7.76 11.37 -23.46
CA VAL A 273 8.94 12.24 -23.61
C VAL A 273 9.28 12.76 -22.24
N LEU A 274 10.40 12.32 -21.68
CA LEU A 274 10.90 12.82 -20.40
C LEU A 274 11.54 14.20 -20.58
N ASP A 275 11.41 15.04 -19.55
CA ASP A 275 12.12 16.31 -19.45
C ASP A 275 13.60 16.08 -19.15
N HIS A 276 14.47 16.98 -19.59
CA HIS A 276 15.90 16.92 -19.25
C HIS A 276 16.16 17.26 -17.78
N GLU A 277 15.37 18.19 -17.23
CA GLU A 277 15.38 18.57 -15.83
C GLU A 277 13.91 18.50 -15.33
N PRO A 278 13.59 17.64 -14.35
CA PRO A 278 12.24 17.53 -13.84
C PRO A 278 11.85 18.77 -13.01
N THR A 279 10.59 19.20 -13.10
CA THR A 279 10.13 20.39 -12.36
C THR A 279 9.59 20.00 -11.00
N GLN A 280 10.26 20.45 -9.94
CA GLN A 280 9.87 20.17 -8.55
C GLN A 280 8.69 21.03 -8.09
N LEU A 281 7.55 20.37 -7.85
CA LEU A 281 6.31 20.98 -7.38
C LEU A 281 6.28 21.16 -5.86
N ALA A 282 6.73 20.15 -5.11
CA ALA A 282 6.70 20.16 -3.64
C ALA A 282 7.88 19.40 -3.01
N VAL A 283 8.14 19.69 -1.73
CA VAL A 283 8.93 18.86 -0.79
C VAL A 283 8.06 18.67 0.44
N LEU A 284 8.09 17.47 0.99
CA LEU A 284 7.33 17.04 2.14
C LEU A 284 8.30 16.41 3.15
N ASP A 285 8.93 17.26 3.95
CA ASP A 285 9.79 16.83 5.04
C ASP A 285 8.97 16.19 6.18
N GLY A 286 9.42 15.04 6.68
CA GLY A 286 8.78 14.25 7.72
C GLY A 286 7.63 13.35 7.25
N LEU A 287 7.40 13.22 5.94
CA LEU A 287 6.26 12.50 5.35
C LEU A 287 6.71 11.57 4.21
N LYS A 288 6.18 10.35 4.17
CA LYS A 288 6.46 9.32 3.15
C LYS A 288 5.29 9.23 2.15
N VAL A 289 5.51 9.73 0.94
CA VAL A 289 4.52 9.71 -0.14
C VAL A 289 4.67 8.43 -0.95
N GLU A 290 3.71 7.51 -0.82
CA GLU A 290 3.62 6.27 -1.62
C GLU A 290 2.42 6.30 -2.59
N SER A 291 1.70 7.43 -2.69
CA SER A 291 0.69 7.60 -3.73
C SER A 291 0.45 9.06 -4.15
N ILE A 292 0.07 9.24 -5.42
CA ILE A 292 -0.36 10.50 -6.02
C ILE A 292 -1.70 10.27 -6.72
N ALA A 293 -2.59 11.27 -6.68
CA ALA A 293 -3.70 11.38 -7.60
C ALA A 293 -3.84 12.82 -8.11
N VAL A 294 -3.92 12.97 -9.43
CA VAL A 294 -4.26 14.22 -10.10
C VAL A 294 -5.78 14.34 -10.17
N ARG A 295 -6.31 15.48 -9.73
CA ARG A 295 -7.73 15.83 -9.79
C ARG A 295 -7.94 17.01 -10.72
N GLU A 296 -8.77 16.83 -11.75
CA GLU A 296 -9.13 17.89 -12.69
C GLU A 296 -10.65 18.16 -12.64
N GLN A 297 -11.06 19.13 -11.83
CA GLN A 297 -12.47 19.49 -11.70
C GLN A 297 -12.84 20.74 -12.49
N PRO A 298 -13.93 20.71 -13.29
CA PRO A 298 -14.49 21.91 -13.91
C PRO A 298 -14.72 23.03 -12.89
N GLY A 299 -14.10 24.19 -13.14
CA GLY A 299 -14.21 25.36 -12.26
C GLY A 299 -13.31 25.39 -11.03
N LYS A 300 -12.58 24.31 -10.70
CA LYS A 300 -11.50 24.32 -9.69
C LYS A 300 -10.10 24.25 -10.29
N GLY A 301 -9.96 23.67 -11.49
CA GLY A 301 -8.67 23.46 -12.14
C GLY A 301 -8.03 22.12 -11.76
N LEU A 302 -6.71 22.06 -11.87
CA LEU A 302 -5.88 20.91 -11.51
C LEU A 302 -5.42 21.02 -10.06
N GLU A 303 -5.63 19.97 -9.28
CA GLU A 303 -5.13 19.78 -7.93
C GLU A 303 -4.35 18.46 -7.87
N ILE A 304 -3.25 18.42 -7.12
CA ILE A 304 -2.48 17.19 -6.89
C ILE A 304 -2.68 16.78 -5.43
N PHE A 305 -3.12 15.55 -5.23
CA PHE A 305 -3.21 14.92 -3.91
C PHE A 305 -2.07 13.93 -3.75
N VAL A 306 -1.48 13.90 -2.57
CA VAL A 306 -0.58 12.83 -2.12
C VAL A 306 -1.33 11.98 -1.09
N GLY A 307 -1.14 10.66 -1.16
CA GLY A 307 -1.43 9.74 -0.07
C GLY A 307 -0.13 9.30 0.59
N LEU A 308 -0.16 9.21 1.91
CA LEU A 308 1.00 8.86 2.72
C LEU A 308 0.92 7.43 3.24
N ASP A 309 2.09 6.83 3.36
CA ASP A 309 2.35 5.65 4.17
C ASP A 309 3.44 6.00 5.17
N ASP A 310 3.07 6.72 6.24
CA ASP A 310 3.98 7.06 7.34
C ASP A 310 4.14 5.86 8.31
N GLU A 311 4.08 4.62 7.80
CA GLU A 311 4.36 3.37 8.52
C GLU A 311 3.59 3.24 9.86
N ASN A 312 4.29 3.32 11.00
CA ASN A 312 3.71 3.23 12.34
C ASN A 312 2.69 4.34 12.66
N TYR A 313 2.73 5.47 11.94
CA TYR A 313 1.77 6.57 12.09
C TYR A 313 0.47 6.36 11.25
N GLY A 314 0.52 5.47 10.26
CA GLY A 314 -0.58 5.15 9.35
C GLY A 314 -0.83 6.22 8.27
N GLY A 315 -1.84 6.01 7.43
CA GLY A 315 -2.04 6.85 6.26
C GLY A 315 -2.84 8.13 6.47
N THR A 316 -2.59 9.08 5.58
CA THR A 316 -3.35 10.34 5.43
C THR A 316 -3.25 10.81 3.98
N MET A 317 -4.19 11.61 3.50
CA MET A 317 -4.19 12.16 2.13
C MET A 317 -4.31 13.69 2.20
N ARG A 318 -3.55 14.42 1.38
CA ARG A 318 -3.50 15.88 1.43
C ARG A 318 -3.30 16.46 0.02
N PRO A 319 -3.94 17.58 -0.34
CA PRO A 319 -3.53 18.34 -1.51
C PRO A 319 -2.15 18.95 -1.24
N ILE A 320 -1.24 18.89 -2.22
CA ILE A 320 0.01 19.65 -2.15
C ILE A 320 -0.24 21.09 -2.63
N PRO A 321 0.30 22.12 -1.96
CA PRO A 321 0.28 23.47 -2.48
C PRO A 321 1.23 23.55 -3.68
N LEU A 322 0.68 23.66 -4.88
CA LEU A 322 1.48 23.98 -6.06
C LEU A 322 2.19 25.32 -5.83
N ARG A 323 3.50 25.36 -6.10
CA ARG A 323 4.28 26.61 -6.04
C ARG A 323 3.70 27.62 -7.06
N PRO A 324 3.40 28.87 -6.65
CA PRO A 324 2.87 29.91 -7.54
C PRO A 324 3.82 30.32 -8.67
#